data_AF-A0A2N2V6Q1-F1
#
_entry.id   AF-A0A2N2V6Q1-F1
#
_cell.length_a   1.000
_cell.length_b   1.000
_cell.length_c   1.000
_cell.angle_alpha   90.00
_cell.angle_beta   90.00
_cell.angle_gamma   90.00
#
_symmetry.space_group_name_H-M   'P 1'
#
loop_
_entity.id
_entity.type
_entity.pdbx_description
1 polymer ?
#
loop_
_entity_poly.entity_id
_entity_poly.type
_entity_poly.pdbx_seq_one_letter_code
_entity_poly.pdbx_strand_id
1 'polypeptide(L)'
;MSSNLSARNNGVDLHTLSPIEEATKAVSKVIDPYGVTTSLLNAQMAWLMHPQELTRAVNALSGDLFALQTHVMRRAVGIPSADVIQPNADDARFANPVWTDSASWDIIKEVYLAFTRRLEDMLFETPGLSDKERRRSAFWLRNWLNMVAPTNFFWLNPVAMERCVQTNGESLKAGWENFQRDVKAKNIQMVEPDAFKVGQDLATTPGK
;
A
#
# COMPACT_ATOMS: atom_id res chain seq x y z
N MET A 1 -28.17 -9.09 71.52
CA MET A 1 -27.05 -8.25 71.03
C MET A 1 -25.95 -9.20 70.59
N SER A 2 -25.51 -9.31 69.33
CA SER A 2 -25.85 -8.61 68.09
C SER A 2 -25.52 -9.56 66.94
N SER A 3 -26.44 -9.68 65.99
CA SER A 3 -26.26 -10.36 64.70
C SER A 3 -25.36 -9.52 63.80
N ASN A 4 -24.17 -10.03 63.43
CA ASN A 4 -23.32 -9.40 62.42
C ASN A 4 -23.87 -9.68 61.02
N LEU A 5 -24.53 -8.68 60.44
CA LEU A 5 -24.87 -8.61 59.01
C LEU A 5 -23.58 -8.35 58.21
N SER A 6 -23.11 -9.36 57.49
CA SER A 6 -22.06 -9.21 56.48
C SER A 6 -22.65 -8.53 55.25
N ALA A 7 -22.37 -7.23 55.10
CA ALA A 7 -22.70 -6.46 53.91
C ALA A 7 -21.80 -6.90 52.75
N ARG A 8 -22.39 -7.56 51.75
CA ARG A 8 -21.74 -7.79 50.45
C ARG A 8 -21.66 -6.47 49.69
N ASN A 9 -20.48 -5.87 49.66
CA ASN A 9 -20.15 -4.80 48.72
C ASN A 9 -20.08 -5.38 47.30
N ASN A 10 -21.16 -5.24 46.52
CA ASN A 10 -21.10 -5.39 45.07
C ASN A 10 -20.49 -4.12 44.48
N GLY A 11 -19.16 -4.04 44.45
CA GLY A 11 -18.47 -3.08 43.59
C GLY A 11 -18.70 -3.47 42.14
N VAL A 12 -19.33 -2.59 41.37
CA VAL A 12 -19.42 -2.74 39.91
C VAL A 12 -18.01 -2.51 39.36
N ASP A 13 -17.40 -3.54 38.80
CA ASP A 13 -16.10 -3.45 38.13
C ASP A 13 -16.23 -2.53 36.90
N LEU A 14 -15.65 -1.33 36.98
CA LEU A 14 -15.65 -0.33 35.89
C LEU A 14 -14.67 -0.65 34.76
N HIS A 15 -14.05 -1.84 34.77
CA HIS A 15 -13.09 -2.31 33.77
C HIS A 15 -13.63 -3.40 32.85
N THR A 16 -14.85 -3.90 33.10
CA THR A 16 -15.54 -4.81 32.17
C THR A 16 -16.29 -3.98 31.14
N LEU A 17 -15.84 -4.03 29.88
CA LEU A 17 -16.57 -3.47 28.75
C LEU A 17 -18.02 -3.97 28.80
N SER A 18 -18.98 -3.09 28.58
CA SER A 18 -20.38 -3.49 28.54
C SER A 18 -20.59 -4.58 27.47
N PRO A 19 -21.56 -5.50 27.62
CA PRO A 19 -21.82 -6.54 26.62
C PRO A 19 -22.06 -5.99 25.19
N ILE A 20 -22.54 -4.74 25.10
CA ILE A 20 -22.74 -4.02 23.85
C ILE A 20 -21.40 -3.54 23.25
N GLU A 21 -20.45 -3.08 24.07
CA GLU A 21 -19.09 -2.72 23.64
C GLU A 21 -18.27 -3.95 23.21
N GLU A 22 -18.43 -5.08 23.90
CA GLU A 22 -17.82 -6.34 23.47
C GLU A 22 -18.41 -6.84 22.15
N ALA A 23 -19.72 -6.75 21.98
CA ALA A 23 -20.41 -7.12 20.74
C ALA A 23 -19.99 -6.20 19.58
N THR A 24 -19.90 -4.88 19.78
CA THR A 24 -19.43 -3.95 18.75
C THR A 24 -17.96 -4.15 18.40
N LYS A 25 -17.10 -4.46 19.38
CA LYS A 25 -15.68 -4.80 19.14
C LYS A 25 -15.52 -6.14 18.41
N ALA A 26 -16.36 -7.13 18.71
CA ALA A 26 -16.40 -8.41 18.01
C ALA A 26 -16.88 -8.25 16.56
N VAL A 27 -17.95 -7.47 16.34
CA VAL A 27 -18.45 -7.15 15.00
C VAL A 27 -17.41 -6.35 14.21
N SER A 28 -16.75 -5.37 14.82
CA SER A 28 -15.64 -4.62 14.21
C SER A 28 -14.47 -5.53 13.80
N LYS A 29 -14.12 -6.53 14.63
CA LYS A 29 -13.07 -7.50 14.33
C LYS A 29 -13.45 -8.48 13.21
N VAL A 30 -14.74 -8.75 13.02
CA VAL A 30 -15.24 -9.59 11.91
C VAL A 30 -15.31 -8.80 10.60
N ILE A 31 -15.70 -7.53 10.67
CA ILE A 31 -15.78 -6.64 9.50
C ILE A 31 -14.39 -6.17 9.04
N ASP A 32 -13.46 -5.98 9.97
CA ASP A 32 -12.10 -5.52 9.69
C ASP A 32 -11.04 -6.29 10.50
N PRO A 33 -10.83 -7.59 10.21
CA PRO A 33 -9.91 -8.44 10.96
C PRO A 33 -8.46 -7.96 10.94
N TYR A 34 -8.10 -7.19 9.91
CA TYR A 34 -6.76 -6.67 9.70
C TYR A 34 -6.60 -5.18 10.04
N GLY A 35 -7.68 -4.51 10.45
CA GLY A 35 -7.67 -3.10 10.82
C GLY A 35 -7.47 -2.13 9.65
N VAL A 36 -7.78 -2.54 8.41
CA VAL A 36 -7.66 -1.73 7.19
C VAL A 36 -8.61 -0.55 7.24
N THR A 37 -9.91 -0.79 7.40
CA THR A 37 -10.95 0.24 7.30
C THR A 37 -10.94 1.15 8.51
N THR A 38 -10.78 0.57 9.70
CA THR A 38 -10.71 1.32 10.97
C THR A 38 -9.51 2.25 11.03
N SER A 39 -8.33 1.81 10.58
CA SER A 39 -7.12 2.64 10.60
C SER A 39 -7.17 3.81 9.60
N LEU A 40 -7.79 3.61 8.44
CA LEU A 40 -8.01 4.66 7.44
C LEU A 40 -9.07 5.66 7.89
N LEU A 41 -10.18 5.19 8.47
CA LEU A 41 -11.23 6.06 9.01
C LEU A 41 -10.71 6.91 10.17
N ASN A 42 -9.93 6.33 11.08
CA ASN A 42 -9.29 7.09 12.17
C ASN A 42 -8.35 8.17 11.62
N ALA A 43 -7.56 7.86 10.59
CA ALA A 43 -6.70 8.84 9.94
C ALA A 43 -7.50 9.97 9.27
N GLN A 44 -8.59 9.64 8.57
CA GLN A 44 -9.47 10.63 7.94
C GLN A 44 -10.13 11.54 8.99
N MET A 45 -10.66 10.96 10.05
CA MET A 45 -11.27 11.71 11.14
C MET A 45 -10.25 12.59 11.86
N ALA A 46 -9.03 12.11 12.07
CA ALA A 46 -7.94 12.92 12.60
C ALA A 46 -7.72 14.17 11.73
N TRP A 47 -7.57 14.04 10.41
CA TRP A 47 -7.41 15.20 9.54
C TRP A 47 -8.57 16.21 9.61
N LEU A 48 -9.82 15.72 9.71
CA LEU A 48 -11.00 16.58 9.83
C LEU A 48 -11.09 17.31 11.18
N MET A 49 -10.66 16.67 12.26
CA MET A 49 -10.65 17.25 13.61
C MET A 49 -9.47 18.23 13.82
N HIS A 50 -8.55 18.30 12.85
CA HIS A 50 -7.30 19.03 12.91
C HIS A 50 -7.17 20.02 11.71
N PRO A 51 -8.05 21.04 11.61
CA PRO A 51 -8.18 21.88 10.41
C PRO A 51 -6.91 22.70 10.08
N GLN A 52 -6.12 23.07 11.09
CA GLN A 52 -4.87 23.81 10.87
C GLN A 52 -3.80 22.93 10.22
N GLU A 53 -3.65 21.70 10.70
CA GLU A 53 -2.73 20.73 10.11
C GLU A 53 -3.18 20.37 8.70
N LEU A 54 -4.49 20.14 8.50
CA LEU A 54 -5.06 19.89 7.17
C LEU A 54 -4.75 21.02 6.18
N THR A 55 -4.88 22.28 6.61
CA THR A 55 -4.55 23.44 5.78
C THR A 55 -3.06 23.44 5.38
N ARG A 56 -2.15 23.08 6.30
CA ARG A 56 -0.72 22.96 5.97
C ARG A 56 -0.48 21.85 4.95
N ALA A 57 -1.11 20.69 5.12
CA ALA A 57 -1.01 19.58 4.19
C ALA A 57 -1.53 19.94 2.78
N VAL A 58 -2.66 20.65 2.69
CA VAL A 58 -3.22 21.14 1.41
C VAL A 58 -2.30 22.17 0.74
N ASN A 59 -1.70 23.08 1.51
CA ASN A 59 -0.73 24.04 0.98
C ASN A 59 0.54 23.34 0.45
N ALA A 60 1.04 22.34 1.18
CA ALA A 60 2.19 21.55 0.75
C ALA A 60 1.88 20.75 -0.53
N LEU A 61 0.70 20.10 -0.60
CA LEU A 61 0.21 19.46 -1.83
C LEU A 61 0.14 20.45 -3.01
N SER A 62 -0.33 21.67 -2.77
CA SER A 62 -0.41 22.69 -3.82
C SER A 62 0.98 23.06 -4.37
N GLY A 63 2.00 23.12 -3.52
CA GLY A 63 3.39 23.33 -3.93
C GLY A 63 3.92 22.19 -4.80
N ASP A 64 3.67 20.93 -4.40
CA ASP A 64 4.07 19.76 -5.19
C ASP A 64 3.38 19.72 -6.55
N LEU A 65 2.08 20.03 -6.60
CA LEU A 65 1.31 20.07 -7.84
C LEU A 65 1.86 21.13 -8.80
N PHE A 66 2.32 22.27 -8.29
CA PHE A 66 2.95 23.30 -9.10
C PHE A 66 4.31 22.85 -9.66
N ALA A 67 5.12 22.17 -8.84
CA ALA A 67 6.38 21.58 -9.28
C ALA A 67 6.15 20.51 -10.36
N LEU A 68 5.17 19.63 -10.15
CA LEU A 68 4.74 18.61 -11.10
C LEU A 68 4.23 19.22 -12.40
N GLN A 69 3.37 20.24 -12.32
CA GLN A 69 2.88 20.95 -13.51
C GLN A 69 4.03 21.56 -14.32
N THR A 70 5.01 22.16 -13.64
CA THR A 70 6.20 22.73 -14.30
C THR A 70 7.02 21.64 -15.00
N HIS A 71 7.24 20.51 -14.34
CA HIS A 71 7.94 19.37 -14.93
C HIS A 71 7.19 18.83 -16.16
N VAL A 72 5.88 18.60 -16.04
CA VAL A 72 5.03 18.11 -17.15
C VAL A 72 5.08 19.06 -18.34
N MET A 73 4.93 20.36 -18.11
CA MET A 73 4.98 21.35 -19.19
C MET A 73 6.34 21.37 -19.89
N ARG A 74 7.44 21.30 -19.13
CA ARG A 74 8.79 21.25 -19.70
C ARG A 74 9.00 20.00 -20.55
N ARG A 75 8.66 18.81 -20.02
CA ARG A 75 8.81 17.56 -20.75
C ARG A 75 7.91 17.49 -21.98
N ALA A 76 6.68 18.01 -21.89
CA ALA A 76 5.74 18.06 -23.02
C ALA A 76 6.26 18.89 -24.20
N VAL A 77 7.02 19.96 -23.96
CA VAL A 77 7.66 20.77 -25.02
C VAL A 77 9.08 20.31 -25.35
N GLY A 78 9.52 19.16 -24.85
CA GLY A 78 10.83 18.57 -25.13
C GLY A 78 12.01 19.18 -24.36
N ILE A 79 11.74 20.03 -23.36
CA ILE A 79 12.77 20.61 -22.49
C ILE A 79 13.10 19.58 -21.39
N PRO A 80 14.38 19.23 -21.18
CA PRO A 80 14.79 18.42 -20.04
C PRO A 80 14.38 19.09 -18.72
N SER A 81 13.80 18.31 -17.81
CA SER A 81 13.48 18.73 -16.46
C SER A 81 14.09 17.72 -15.50
N ALA A 82 14.56 18.19 -14.34
CA ALA A 82 14.86 17.28 -13.25
C ALA A 82 13.55 16.65 -12.75
N ASP A 83 13.63 15.39 -12.34
CA ASP A 83 12.55 14.68 -11.65
C ASP A 83 12.18 15.46 -10.39
N VAL A 84 10.87 15.65 -10.19
CA VAL A 84 10.31 16.33 -9.03
C VAL A 84 10.53 15.46 -7.80
N ILE A 85 10.33 14.15 -7.95
CA ILE A 85 10.59 13.16 -6.91
C ILE A 85 11.53 12.10 -7.48
N GLN A 86 12.73 12.01 -6.89
CA GLN A 86 13.65 10.93 -7.25
C GLN A 86 13.07 9.59 -6.80
N PRO A 87 12.94 8.60 -7.71
CA PRO A 87 12.56 7.24 -7.34
C PRO A 87 13.54 6.72 -6.29
N ASN A 88 13.05 5.90 -5.36
CA ASN A 88 13.95 5.17 -4.47
C ASN A 88 14.84 4.26 -5.35
N ALA A 89 16.14 4.24 -5.09
CA ALA A 89 17.09 3.39 -5.81
C ALA A 89 16.72 1.90 -5.74
N ASP A 90 16.02 1.49 -4.68
CA ASP A 90 15.52 0.13 -4.49
C ASP A 90 14.23 -0.17 -5.28
N ASP A 91 13.59 0.83 -5.89
CA ASP A 91 12.36 0.65 -6.66
C ASP A 91 12.63 0.18 -8.09
N ALA A 92 12.71 -1.14 -8.25
CA ALA A 92 12.96 -1.79 -9.54
C ALA A 92 11.88 -1.53 -10.61
N ARG A 93 10.68 -1.02 -10.23
CA ARG A 93 9.57 -0.79 -11.17
C ARG A 93 9.91 0.24 -12.24
N PHE A 94 10.69 1.25 -11.88
CA PHE A 94 11.06 2.37 -12.74
C PHE A 94 12.52 2.30 -13.21
N ALA A 95 13.16 1.14 -13.09
CA ALA A 95 14.58 0.97 -13.42
C ALA A 95 14.89 1.00 -14.93
N ASN A 96 13.90 0.75 -15.80
CA ASN A 96 14.11 0.80 -17.24
C ASN A 96 14.29 2.27 -17.71
N PRO A 97 15.32 2.59 -18.52
CA PRO A 97 15.57 3.96 -19.01
C PRO A 97 14.40 4.61 -19.72
N VAL A 98 13.48 3.83 -20.31
CA VAL A 98 12.27 4.34 -20.98
C VAL A 98 11.43 5.26 -20.08
N TRP A 99 11.47 5.03 -18.76
CA TRP A 99 10.77 5.83 -17.76
C TRP A 99 11.36 7.21 -17.52
N THR A 100 12.56 7.48 -18.02
CA THR A 100 13.24 8.79 -17.92
C THR A 100 13.44 9.40 -19.30
N ASP A 101 13.81 8.58 -20.29
CA ASP A 101 14.13 9.05 -21.64
C ASP A 101 12.89 9.56 -22.38
N SER A 102 11.78 8.83 -22.30
CA SER A 102 10.53 9.20 -22.97
C SER A 102 9.74 10.19 -22.12
N ALA A 103 9.49 11.38 -22.67
CA ALA A 103 8.72 12.42 -21.99
C ALA A 103 7.33 11.94 -21.53
N SER A 104 6.64 11.14 -22.33
CA SER A 104 5.30 10.64 -21.98
C SER A 104 5.32 9.67 -20.79
N TRP A 105 6.30 8.76 -20.75
CA TRP A 105 6.42 7.77 -19.68
C TRP A 105 6.99 8.38 -18.40
N ASP A 106 7.91 9.33 -18.55
CA ASP A 106 8.46 10.15 -17.47
C ASP A 106 7.37 10.94 -16.76
N ILE A 107 6.46 11.58 -17.51
CA ILE A 107 5.29 12.27 -16.92
C ILE A 107 4.42 11.30 -16.10
N ILE A 108 4.13 10.11 -16.61
CA ILE A 108 3.29 9.12 -15.90
C ILE A 108 3.98 8.65 -14.61
N LYS A 109 5.29 8.37 -14.69
CA LYS A 109 6.14 8.03 -13.53
C LYS A 109 6.09 9.15 -12.49
N GLU A 110 6.38 10.39 -12.87
CA GLU A 110 6.47 11.52 -11.94
C GLU A 110 5.12 11.85 -11.29
N VAL A 111 4.02 11.77 -12.04
CA VAL A 111 2.67 11.92 -11.47
C VAL A 111 2.44 10.86 -10.38
N TYR A 112 2.74 9.59 -10.66
CA TYR A 112 2.57 8.52 -9.69
C TYR A 112 3.45 8.70 -8.45
N LEU A 113 4.73 9.04 -8.63
CA LEU A 113 5.68 9.21 -7.53
C LEU A 113 5.33 10.42 -6.66
N ALA A 114 4.95 11.55 -7.26
CA ALA A 114 4.52 12.75 -6.55
C ALA A 114 3.31 12.47 -5.66
N PHE A 115 2.26 11.81 -6.20
CA PHE A 115 1.08 11.45 -5.41
C PHE A 115 1.39 10.44 -4.32
N THR A 116 2.14 9.39 -4.64
CA THR A 116 2.51 8.34 -3.67
C THR A 116 3.30 8.95 -2.51
N ARG A 117 4.32 9.76 -2.81
CA ARG A 117 5.15 10.40 -1.80
C ARG A 117 4.34 11.33 -0.90
N ARG A 118 3.49 12.18 -1.49
CA ARG A 118 2.64 13.10 -0.73
C ARG A 118 1.66 12.37 0.18
N LEU A 119 1.03 11.29 -0.30
CA LEU A 119 0.10 10.49 0.50
C LEU A 119 0.81 9.77 1.66
N GLU A 120 2.01 9.24 1.41
CA GLU A 120 2.85 8.65 2.47
C GLU A 120 3.24 9.70 3.52
N ASP A 121 3.74 10.87 3.09
CA ASP A 121 4.15 11.95 4.00
C ASP A 121 2.96 12.44 4.84
N MET A 122 1.79 12.68 4.22
CA MET A 122 0.55 13.03 4.96
C MET A 122 0.20 11.96 6.00
N LEU A 123 0.35 10.69 5.67
CA LEU A 123 0.01 9.67 6.63
C LEU A 123 0.95 9.67 7.85
N PHE A 124 2.25 9.92 7.64
CA PHE A 124 3.21 10.07 8.74
C PHE A 124 2.99 11.34 9.55
N GLU A 125 2.45 12.39 8.94
CA GLU A 125 2.09 13.66 9.59
C GLU A 125 0.70 13.63 10.26
N THR A 126 -0.06 12.54 10.12
CA THR A 126 -1.44 12.51 10.59
C THR A 126 -1.53 12.76 12.10
N PRO A 127 -2.25 13.81 12.53
CA PRO A 127 -2.30 14.21 13.93
C PRO A 127 -3.13 13.24 14.78
N GLY A 128 -2.86 13.16 16.08
CA GLY A 128 -3.70 12.41 17.02
C GLY A 128 -3.70 10.87 16.89
N LEU A 129 -3.04 10.29 15.89
CA LEU A 129 -2.88 8.84 15.77
C LEU A 129 -1.76 8.31 16.66
N SER A 130 -2.02 7.19 17.33
CA SER A 130 -0.98 6.41 18.01
C SER A 130 0.05 5.87 17.01
N ASP A 131 1.30 5.65 17.45
CA ASP A 131 2.37 5.11 16.60
C ASP A 131 1.99 3.79 15.94
N LYS A 132 1.24 2.94 16.66
CA LYS A 132 0.79 1.64 16.18
C LYS A 132 -0.24 1.78 15.06
N GLU A 133 -1.21 2.68 15.21
CA GLU A 133 -2.22 2.93 14.18
C GLU A 133 -1.60 3.60 12.96
N ARG A 134 -0.72 4.59 13.16
CA ARG A 134 0.00 5.25 12.08
C ARG A 134 0.79 4.27 11.21
N ARG A 135 1.58 3.38 11.83
CA ARG A 135 2.34 2.34 11.12
C ARG A 135 1.42 1.36 10.39
N ARG A 136 0.28 1.00 10.99
CA ARG A 136 -0.71 0.10 10.36
C ARG A 136 -1.35 0.76 9.15
N SER A 137 -1.81 2.00 9.27
CA SER A 137 -2.35 2.75 8.14
C SER A 137 -1.30 2.87 7.04
N ALA A 138 -0.02 3.07 7.39
CA ALA A 138 1.07 3.25 6.43
C ALA A 138 1.35 1.99 5.64
N PHE A 139 1.33 0.85 6.32
CA PHE A 139 1.41 -0.45 5.68
C PHE A 139 0.30 -0.65 4.64
N TRP A 140 -0.96 -0.40 5.02
CA TRP A 140 -2.09 -0.61 4.12
C TRP A 140 -2.15 0.39 2.97
N LEU A 141 -1.85 1.67 3.24
CA LEU A 141 -1.76 2.69 2.21
C LEU A 141 -0.66 2.35 1.20
N ARG A 142 0.53 1.96 1.66
CA ARG A 142 1.62 1.57 0.76
C ARG A 142 1.26 0.34 -0.08
N ASN A 143 0.58 -0.65 0.49
CA ASN A 143 0.07 -1.78 -0.29
C ASN A 143 -0.93 -1.32 -1.36
N TRP A 144 -1.86 -0.44 -1.02
CA TRP A 144 -2.81 0.11 -1.98
C TRP A 144 -2.13 0.90 -3.10
N LEU A 145 -1.17 1.77 -2.75
CA LEU A 145 -0.36 2.55 -3.71
C LEU A 145 0.48 1.65 -4.61
N ASN A 146 0.99 0.53 -4.09
CA ASN A 146 1.70 -0.47 -4.89
C ASN A 146 0.76 -1.21 -5.84
N MET A 147 -0.49 -1.49 -5.45
CA MET A 147 -1.47 -2.15 -6.30
C MET A 147 -1.90 -1.28 -7.49
N VAL A 148 -2.02 0.04 -7.28
CA VAL A 148 -2.42 0.98 -8.34
C VAL A 148 -1.25 1.50 -9.18
N ALA A 149 -0.03 0.99 -8.96
CA ALA A 149 1.15 1.41 -9.71
C ALA A 149 0.94 1.21 -11.22
N PRO A 150 1.35 2.16 -12.08
CA PRO A 150 1.15 2.09 -13.53
C PRO A 150 1.79 0.83 -14.13
N THR A 151 2.89 0.36 -13.56
CA THR A 151 3.60 -0.85 -13.98
C THR A 151 2.77 -2.13 -13.90
N ASN A 152 1.69 -2.14 -13.11
CA ASN A 152 0.81 -3.30 -12.97
C ASN A 152 -0.19 -3.42 -14.12
N PHE A 153 -0.35 -2.39 -14.93
CA PHE A 153 -1.31 -2.36 -16.04
C PHE A 153 -0.57 -2.41 -17.37
N PHE A 154 -0.91 -3.38 -18.23
CA PHE A 154 -0.24 -3.58 -19.52
C PHE A 154 -0.16 -2.30 -20.36
N TRP A 155 -1.26 -1.56 -20.48
CA TRP A 155 -1.35 -0.34 -21.28
C TRP A 155 -0.58 0.85 -20.70
N LEU A 156 -0.16 0.77 -19.44
CA LEU A 156 0.63 1.80 -18.77
C LEU A 156 2.07 1.33 -18.53
N ASN A 157 2.47 0.18 -19.09
CA ASN A 157 3.78 -0.41 -18.90
C ASN A 157 4.54 -0.49 -20.24
N PRO A 158 5.43 0.47 -20.54
CA PRO A 158 6.17 0.48 -21.80
C PRO A 158 7.03 -0.77 -22.00
N VAL A 159 7.61 -1.31 -20.94
CA VAL A 159 8.46 -2.51 -21.00
C VAL A 159 7.63 -3.73 -21.38
N ALA A 160 6.42 -3.85 -20.85
CA ALA A 160 5.51 -4.94 -21.21
C ALA A 160 5.01 -4.81 -22.65
N MET A 161 4.68 -3.59 -23.10
CA MET A 161 4.27 -3.32 -24.47
C MET A 161 5.40 -3.62 -25.46
N GLU A 162 6.62 -3.18 -25.16
CA GLU A 162 7.80 -3.46 -25.98
C GLU A 162 8.07 -4.96 -26.06
N ARG A 163 8.04 -5.67 -24.92
CA ARG A 163 8.22 -7.13 -24.89
C ARG A 163 7.16 -7.86 -25.71
N CYS A 164 5.92 -7.40 -25.67
CA CYS A 164 4.84 -7.95 -26.49
C CYS A 164 5.16 -7.81 -27.99
N VAL A 165 5.62 -6.64 -28.42
CA VAL A 165 6.00 -6.41 -29.83
C VAL A 165 7.20 -7.27 -30.22
N GLN A 166 8.26 -7.28 -29.41
CA GLN A 166 9.48 -8.07 -29.67
C GLN A 166 9.20 -9.58 -29.78
N THR A 167 8.21 -10.08 -29.05
CA THR A 167 7.83 -11.50 -29.04
C THR A 167 6.64 -11.83 -29.93
N ASN A 168 6.15 -10.88 -30.74
CA ASN A 168 4.93 -11.02 -31.53
C ASN A 168 3.73 -11.55 -30.71
N GLY A 169 3.65 -11.17 -29.43
CA GLY A 169 2.58 -11.57 -28.51
C GLY A 169 2.82 -12.87 -27.75
N GLU A 170 3.91 -13.61 -27.99
CA GLU A 170 4.19 -14.85 -27.24
C GLU A 170 4.32 -14.60 -25.73
N SER A 171 4.85 -13.44 -25.31
CA SER A 171 4.93 -13.09 -23.89
C SER A 171 3.57 -13.02 -23.21
N LEU A 172 2.54 -12.54 -23.91
CA LEU A 172 1.18 -12.47 -23.39
C LEU A 172 0.55 -13.86 -23.30
N LYS A 173 0.80 -14.71 -24.30
CA LYS A 173 0.34 -16.10 -24.29
C LYS A 173 0.91 -16.85 -23.09
N ALA A 174 2.22 -16.74 -22.86
CA ALA A 174 2.88 -17.35 -21.70
C ALA A 174 2.34 -16.80 -20.37
N GLY A 175 2.10 -15.48 -20.27
CA GLY A 175 1.48 -14.88 -19.08
C GLY A 175 0.07 -15.41 -18.81
N TRP A 176 -0.73 -15.62 -19.86
CA TRP A 176 -2.06 -16.21 -19.75
C TRP A 176 -2.03 -17.67 -19.31
N GLU A 177 -1.11 -18.47 -19.83
CA GLU A 177 -0.89 -19.86 -19.41
C GLU A 177 -0.50 -19.94 -17.93
N ASN A 178 0.39 -19.05 -17.47
CA ASN A 178 0.76 -18.93 -16.06
C ASN A 178 -0.45 -18.57 -15.18
N PHE A 179 -1.27 -17.61 -15.62
CA PHE A 179 -2.47 -17.21 -14.90
C PHE A 179 -3.49 -18.36 -14.80
N GLN A 180 -3.74 -19.10 -15.89
CA GLN A 180 -4.63 -20.25 -15.88
C GLN A 180 -4.15 -21.35 -14.93
N ARG A 181 -2.84 -21.61 -14.91
CA ARG A 181 -2.20 -22.56 -14.02
C ARG A 181 -2.42 -22.16 -12.54
N ASP A 182 -2.18 -20.90 -12.19
CA ASP A 182 -2.37 -20.39 -10.83
C ASP A 182 -3.86 -20.43 -10.40
N VAL A 183 -4.78 -20.08 -11.31
CA VAL A 183 -6.23 -20.18 -11.06
C VAL A 183 -6.65 -21.62 -10.80
N LYS A 184 -6.14 -22.58 -11.58
CA LYS A 184 -6.41 -24.01 -11.40
C LYS A 184 -5.87 -24.52 -10.06
N ALA A 185 -4.69 -24.05 -9.65
CA ALA A 185 -4.08 -24.35 -8.36
C ALA A 185 -4.75 -23.63 -7.17
N LYS A 186 -5.61 -22.64 -7.44
CA LYS A 186 -6.18 -21.71 -6.43
C LYS A 186 -5.11 -21.03 -5.58
N ASN A 187 -3.90 -20.90 -6.12
CA ASN A 187 -2.75 -20.32 -5.44
C ASN A 187 -1.77 -19.78 -6.50
N ILE A 188 -1.01 -18.74 -6.15
CA ILE A 188 0.02 -18.18 -7.02
C ILE A 188 1.25 -19.09 -6.93
N GLN A 189 1.56 -19.82 -8.00
CA GLN A 189 2.63 -20.82 -7.99
C GLN A 189 3.96 -20.17 -8.42
N MET A 190 4.88 -19.99 -7.46
CA MET A 190 6.24 -19.50 -7.74
C MET A 190 7.15 -20.58 -8.36
N VAL A 191 6.87 -21.85 -8.06
CA VAL A 191 7.60 -23.02 -8.55
C VAL A 191 6.61 -24.14 -8.86
N GLU A 192 6.99 -25.06 -9.74
CA GLU A 192 6.19 -26.27 -9.98
C GLU A 192 6.14 -27.13 -8.71
N PRO A 193 4.98 -27.74 -8.37
CA PRO A 193 4.84 -28.53 -7.15
C PRO A 193 5.88 -29.66 -7.00
N ASP A 194 6.28 -30.26 -8.13
CA ASP A 194 7.25 -31.36 -8.20
C ASP A 194 8.63 -30.89 -8.71
N ALA A 195 8.91 -29.58 -8.65
CA ALA A 195 10.17 -29.02 -9.15
C ALA A 195 11.42 -29.55 -8.43
N PHE A 196 11.26 -30.00 -7.18
CA PHE A 196 12.38 -30.36 -6.33
C PHE A 196 12.21 -31.76 -5.76
N LYS A 197 13.28 -32.56 -5.84
CA LYS A 197 13.31 -33.91 -5.29
C LYS A 197 14.10 -33.94 -3.99
N VAL A 198 13.49 -34.53 -2.96
CA VAL A 198 14.14 -34.78 -1.67
C VAL A 198 15.33 -35.73 -1.87
N GLY A 199 16.51 -35.32 -1.40
CA GLY A 199 17.78 -36.04 -1.59
C GLY A 199 18.54 -35.67 -2.87
N GLN A 200 17.98 -34.83 -3.75
CA GLN A 200 18.66 -34.26 -4.92
C GLN A 200 18.77 -32.74 -4.79
N ASP A 201 17.63 -32.06 -4.80
CA ASP A 201 17.54 -30.59 -4.74
C ASP A 201 17.20 -30.08 -3.33
N LEU A 202 16.63 -30.95 -2.49
CA LEU A 202 16.29 -30.66 -1.10
C LEU A 202 17.08 -31.56 -0.17
N ALA A 203 17.96 -30.98 0.64
CA ALA A 203 18.67 -31.71 1.70
C ALA A 203 17.73 -31.97 2.88
N THR A 204 17.80 -33.17 3.47
CA THR A 204 17.02 -33.57 4.66
C THR A 204 17.75 -33.34 5.97
N THR A 205 18.77 -32.48 5.98
CA THR A 205 19.56 -32.22 7.19
C THR A 205 18.68 -31.55 8.25
N PRO A 206 18.60 -32.09 9.48
CA PRO A 206 17.85 -31.45 10.55
C PRO A 206 18.42 -30.05 10.81
N GLY A 207 17.58 -29.01 10.68
CA GLY A 207 17.96 -27.65 11.07
C GLY A 207 18.19 -27.60 12.58
N LYS A 208 19.23 -26.86 13.01
CA LYS A 208 19.46 -26.53 14.42
C LYS A 208 18.68 -25.28 14.82
#